data_AF-A0A1F3Y502-F1
#
_entry.id   AF-A0A1F3Y502-F1
#
_cell.length_a   1.000
_cell.length_b   1.000
_cell.length_c   1.000
_cell.angle_alpha   90.00
_cell.angle_beta   90.00
_cell.angle_gamma   90.00
#
_symmetry.space_group_name_H-M   'P 1'
#
loop_
_entity.id
_entity.type
_entity.pdbx_description
1 polymer ?
#
loop_
_entity_poly.entity_id
_entity_poly.type
_entity_poly.pdbx_seq_one_letter_code
_entity_poly.pdbx_strand_id
1 'polypeptide(L)'
;MKFSQVLVRENSKAVEAAWFNDVRASGLAIENTLGAGYVEEKEAELLNNQAAPADLSSYLNFDTTSVRAAFIDFFAYRNSTVSGERVGGGRLIAIFRPISLTWEISPPIGLWGDDLGVSFSMSGSKVQYASDPMDPAGYGGKIRFKATTFGLFT
;
A
#
# COMPACT_ATOMS: atom_id res chain seq x y z
N MET A 1 14.62 -21.08 -20.04
CA MET A 1 15.53 -19.99 -20.48
C MET A 1 16.48 -19.70 -19.32
N LYS A 2 17.78 -19.48 -19.54
CA LYS A 2 18.70 -19.09 -18.44
C LYS A 2 18.63 -17.58 -18.23
N PHE A 3 18.73 -17.09 -16.99
CA PHE A 3 18.72 -15.65 -16.67
C PHE A 3 19.77 -14.85 -17.47
N SER A 4 20.91 -15.47 -17.80
CA SER A 4 21.96 -14.92 -18.66
C SER A 4 21.56 -14.66 -20.12
N GLN A 5 20.31 -14.97 -20.52
CA GLN A 5 19.78 -14.74 -21.86
C GLN A 5 18.76 -13.59 -21.89
N VAL A 6 18.39 -13.03 -20.73
CA VAL A 6 17.58 -11.81 -20.66
C VAL A 6 18.50 -10.63 -20.97
N LEU A 7 18.21 -9.90 -22.05
CA LEU A 7 18.99 -8.73 -22.46
C LEU A 7 18.96 -7.66 -21.36
N VAL A 8 20.08 -7.50 -20.66
CA VAL A 8 20.27 -6.43 -19.67
C VAL A 8 20.38 -5.10 -20.41
N ARG A 9 19.65 -4.11 -19.91
CA ARG A 9 19.35 -2.88 -20.64
C ARG A 9 20.16 -1.69 -20.12
N GLU A 10 20.75 -0.92 -21.03
CA GLU A 10 21.20 0.44 -20.72
C GLU A 10 20.01 1.33 -20.34
N ASN A 11 20.18 2.13 -19.28
CA ASN A 11 19.18 3.13 -18.89
C ASN A 11 18.93 4.14 -20.03
N SER A 12 17.72 4.72 -20.04
CA SER A 12 17.31 5.84 -20.91
C SER A 12 17.00 5.56 -22.39
N LYS A 13 16.92 4.30 -22.85
CA LYS A 13 16.31 3.98 -24.16
C LYS A 13 14.79 3.70 -24.03
N ALA A 14 14.02 3.94 -25.09
CA ALA A 14 12.58 3.67 -25.12
C ALA A 14 12.26 2.15 -25.09
N VAL A 15 11.15 1.73 -24.48
CA VAL A 15 10.72 0.33 -24.50
C VAL A 15 10.02 0.06 -25.84
N GLU A 16 10.62 -0.77 -26.68
CA GLU A 16 9.99 -1.24 -27.92
C GLU A 16 8.91 -2.29 -27.61
N ALA A 17 7.79 -2.25 -28.34
CA ALA A 17 6.65 -3.14 -28.10
C ALA A 17 7.01 -4.64 -28.22
N ALA A 18 8.02 -4.97 -29.02
CA ALA A 18 8.55 -6.33 -29.15
C ALA A 18 9.06 -6.89 -27.81
N TRP A 19 9.80 -6.09 -27.02
CA TRP A 19 10.35 -6.53 -25.72
C TRP A 19 9.24 -6.92 -24.74
N PHE A 20 8.15 -6.15 -24.70
CA PHE A 20 7.01 -6.44 -23.82
C PHE A 20 6.26 -7.71 -24.26
N ASN A 21 6.19 -7.95 -25.58
CA ASN A 21 5.63 -9.17 -26.14
C ASN A 21 6.53 -10.39 -25.86
N ASP A 22 7.85 -10.27 -25.93
CA ASP A 22 8.80 -11.35 -25.63
C ASP A 22 8.75 -11.75 -24.15
N VAL A 23 8.69 -10.77 -23.23
CA VAL A 23 8.50 -11.04 -21.80
C VAL A 23 7.18 -11.77 -21.56
N ARG A 24 6.07 -11.30 -22.14
CA ARG A 24 4.76 -11.96 -22.03
C ARG A 24 4.76 -13.37 -22.65
N ALA A 25 5.39 -13.56 -23.81
CA ALA A 25 5.48 -14.84 -24.51
C ALA A 25 6.39 -15.85 -23.79
N SER A 26 7.38 -15.37 -23.02
CA SER A 26 8.27 -16.23 -22.22
C SER A 26 7.59 -16.88 -21.01
N GLY A 27 6.33 -16.55 -20.71
CA GLY A 27 5.60 -17.02 -19.53
C GLY A 27 6.07 -16.39 -18.21
N LEU A 28 6.93 -15.37 -18.27
CA LEU A 28 7.30 -14.57 -17.11
C LEU A 28 6.11 -13.69 -16.71
N ALA A 29 5.39 -14.12 -15.68
CA ALA A 29 4.55 -13.23 -14.90
C ALA A 29 5.41 -12.06 -14.40
N ILE A 30 5.14 -10.85 -14.89
CA ILE A 30 5.87 -9.64 -14.47
C ILE A 30 5.66 -9.39 -12.97
N GLU A 31 4.53 -9.86 -12.42
CA GLU A 31 4.26 -9.96 -10.98
C GLU A 31 5.36 -10.73 -10.20
N ASN A 32 5.93 -11.80 -10.76
CA ASN A 32 7.06 -12.52 -10.15
C ASN A 32 8.39 -11.76 -10.29
N THR A 33 8.47 -10.78 -11.19
CA THR A 33 9.70 -9.99 -11.45
C THR A 33 9.75 -8.69 -10.63
N LEU A 34 8.58 -8.14 -10.27
CA LEU A 34 8.43 -7.09 -9.26
C LEU A 34 8.48 -7.63 -7.82
N GLY A 35 8.59 -8.95 -7.66
CA GLY A 35 8.50 -9.65 -6.39
C GLY A 35 7.06 -10.02 -6.05
N ALA A 36 6.82 -11.32 -5.83
CA ALA A 36 5.54 -11.82 -5.34
C ALA A 36 5.25 -11.19 -3.96
N GLY A 37 4.40 -10.15 -3.96
CA GLY A 37 4.25 -9.26 -2.80
C GLY A 37 4.16 -7.76 -3.08
N TYR A 38 4.27 -7.31 -4.34
CA TYR A 38 3.98 -5.91 -4.68
C TYR A 38 2.47 -5.68 -4.86
N VAL A 39 1.88 -4.84 -4.01
CA VAL A 39 0.57 -4.23 -4.24
C VAL A 39 0.82 -2.93 -4.99
N GLU A 40 0.39 -2.90 -6.26
CA GLU A 40 0.42 -1.70 -7.08
C GLU A 40 -0.36 -0.54 -6.46
N GLU A 41 -0.20 0.67 -7.01
CA GLU A 41 -0.89 1.83 -6.46
C GLU A 41 -2.41 1.70 -6.58
N LYS A 42 -3.10 1.85 -5.44
CA LYS A 42 -4.57 1.82 -5.31
C LYS A 42 -5.06 3.09 -4.65
N GLU A 43 -6.33 3.38 -4.86
CA GLU A 43 -7.09 4.42 -4.16
C GLU A 43 -8.19 3.77 -3.32
N ALA A 44 -8.46 4.33 -2.14
CA ALA A 44 -9.61 4.02 -1.31
C ALA A 44 -10.26 5.31 -0.77
N GLU A 45 -11.54 5.21 -0.41
CA GLU A 45 -12.29 6.28 0.24
C GLU A 45 -12.03 6.29 1.76
N LEU A 46 -11.83 7.48 2.32
CA LEU A 46 -11.72 7.72 3.76
C LEU A 46 -12.99 8.40 4.26
N LEU A 47 -13.89 7.65 4.90
CA LEU A 47 -15.10 8.20 5.50
C LEU A 47 -14.78 9.24 6.60
N ASN A 48 -15.66 10.22 6.79
CA ASN A 48 -15.52 11.23 7.83
C ASN A 48 -15.94 10.69 9.20
N ASN A 49 -15.27 11.11 10.28
CA ASN A 49 -15.61 10.74 11.65
C ASN A 49 -15.77 9.22 11.88
N GLN A 50 -14.88 8.43 11.26
CA GLN A 50 -14.91 6.98 11.29
C GLN A 50 -14.37 6.46 12.63
N ALA A 51 -15.17 6.58 13.69
CA ALA A 51 -14.79 6.23 15.07
C ALA A 51 -14.58 4.73 15.30
N ALA A 52 -15.33 3.87 14.59
CA ALA A 52 -15.10 2.43 14.58
C ALA A 52 -14.15 2.07 13.41
N PRO A 53 -13.01 1.39 13.64
CA PRO A 53 -12.07 1.07 12.56
C PRO A 53 -12.73 0.32 11.40
N ALA A 54 -12.47 0.80 10.18
CA ALA A 54 -12.95 0.22 8.93
C ALA A 54 -11.79 -0.37 8.11
N ASP A 55 -12.06 -1.44 7.36
CA ASP A 55 -11.08 -2.01 6.42
C ASP A 55 -10.66 -0.96 5.39
N LEU A 56 -9.34 -0.70 5.30
CA LEU A 56 -8.81 0.32 4.41
C LEU A 56 -8.94 -0.07 2.94
N SER A 57 -8.73 -1.36 2.64
CA SER A 57 -8.92 -1.93 1.31
C SER A 57 -8.88 -3.45 1.35
N SER A 58 -9.54 -4.12 0.41
CA SER A 58 -9.37 -5.56 0.17
C SER A 58 -7.96 -5.94 -0.28
N TYR A 59 -7.20 -5.00 -0.86
CA TYR A 59 -5.82 -5.22 -1.33
C TYR A 59 -4.78 -5.21 -0.20
N LEU A 60 -5.11 -4.68 0.99
CA LEU A 60 -4.23 -4.66 2.16
C LEU A 60 -4.62 -5.75 3.16
N ASN A 61 -4.65 -6.99 2.67
CA ASN A 61 -4.97 -8.20 3.41
C ASN A 61 -3.84 -9.22 3.24
N PHE A 62 -3.00 -9.38 4.26
CA PHE A 62 -1.74 -10.13 4.15
C PHE A 62 -1.88 -11.59 4.58
N ASP A 63 -1.68 -12.50 3.64
CA ASP A 63 -1.64 -13.94 3.91
C ASP A 63 -0.45 -14.32 4.82
N THR A 64 -0.75 -14.87 5.99
CA THR A 64 0.23 -15.25 7.01
C THR A 64 1.00 -16.53 6.66
N THR A 65 0.64 -17.24 5.59
CA THR A 65 1.43 -18.38 5.09
C THR A 65 2.57 -17.94 4.18
N SER A 66 2.42 -16.80 3.49
CA SER A 66 3.39 -16.30 2.49
C SER A 66 4.11 -15.01 2.91
N VAL A 67 3.51 -14.15 3.75
CA VAL A 67 4.04 -12.82 4.09
C VAL A 67 4.45 -12.70 5.57
N ARG A 68 5.55 -12.00 5.85
CA ARG A 68 6.04 -11.70 7.22
C ARG A 68 6.11 -10.22 7.56
N ALA A 69 6.27 -9.34 6.57
CA ALA A 69 6.19 -7.89 6.78
C ALA A 69 5.70 -7.18 5.52
N ALA A 70 5.27 -5.92 5.64
CA ALA A 70 4.97 -5.05 4.51
C ALA A 70 5.37 -3.60 4.82
N PHE A 71 5.95 -2.92 3.85
CA PHE A 71 6.01 -1.46 3.82
C PHE A 71 4.85 -0.94 2.98
N ILE A 72 4.07 -0.02 3.53
CA ILE A 72 2.92 0.59 2.87
C ILE A 72 3.20 2.09 2.76
N ASP A 73 3.49 2.58 1.57
CA ASP A 73 3.59 4.01 1.30
C ASP A 73 2.20 4.56 1.03
N PHE A 74 1.83 5.69 1.63
CA PHE A 74 0.52 6.29 1.44
C PHE A 74 0.54 7.82 1.39
N PHE A 75 -0.45 8.38 0.69
CA PHE A 75 -0.82 9.80 0.71
C PHE A 75 -2.34 9.90 0.88
N ALA A 76 -2.78 10.62 1.91
CA ALA A 76 -4.18 10.90 2.17
C ALA A 76 -4.50 12.38 1.94
N TYR A 77 -5.70 12.59 1.40
CA TYR A 77 -6.25 13.89 1.03
C TYR A 77 -7.64 13.95 1.64
N ARG A 78 -7.86 14.87 2.59
CA ARG A 78 -9.17 15.10 3.19
C ARG A 78 -9.52 16.58 3.07
N ASN A 79 -10.71 16.88 2.61
CA ASN A 79 -11.18 18.25 2.46
C ASN A 79 -12.62 18.37 2.96
N SER A 80 -13.02 19.58 3.38
CA SER A 80 -14.41 20.00 3.56
C SER A 80 -14.54 21.47 3.18
N THR A 81 -15.76 21.97 2.95
CA THR A 81 -15.96 23.37 2.59
C THR A 81 -15.75 24.34 3.76
N VAL A 82 -15.77 23.86 5.01
CA VAL A 82 -15.68 24.68 6.23
C VAL A 82 -14.37 24.48 6.98
N SER A 83 -13.92 23.23 7.19
CA SER A 83 -12.65 22.95 7.89
C SER A 83 -11.41 23.04 6.98
N GLY A 84 -11.59 23.30 5.68
CA GLY A 84 -10.50 23.37 4.70
C GLY A 84 -9.97 22.00 4.30
N GLU A 85 -8.72 21.99 3.84
CA GLU A 85 -7.98 20.81 3.37
C GLU A 85 -6.98 20.33 4.44
N ARG A 86 -6.73 19.02 4.46
CA ARG A 86 -5.65 18.34 5.19
C ARG A 86 -5.01 17.34 4.23
N VAL A 87 -3.76 17.59 3.85
CA VAL A 87 -3.00 16.70 2.96
C VAL A 87 -1.74 16.22 3.67
N GLY A 88 -1.52 14.91 3.62
CA GLY A 88 -0.31 14.34 4.19
C GLY A 88 -0.03 12.93 3.70
N GLY A 89 1.17 12.45 3.97
CA GLY A 89 1.59 11.11 3.59
C GLY A 89 2.71 10.60 4.47
N GLY A 90 3.05 9.33 4.30
CA GLY A 90 4.09 8.67 5.08
C GLY A 90 4.18 7.19 4.74
N ARG A 91 4.83 6.43 5.62
CA ARG A 91 4.96 4.98 5.53
C ARG A 91 4.41 4.29 6.76
N LEU A 92 3.65 3.22 6.56
CA LEU A 92 3.30 2.24 7.60
C LEU A 92 4.21 1.01 7.43
N ILE A 93 4.54 0.35 8.55
CA ILE A 93 5.22 -0.94 8.56
C ILE A 93 4.29 -1.95 9.23
N ALA A 94 3.78 -2.92 8.48
CA ALA A 94 3.08 -4.07 9.03
C ALA A 94 4.07 -5.21 9.29
N ILE A 95 4.02 -5.86 10.45
CA ILE A 95 4.91 -6.96 10.83
C ILE A 95 4.08 -8.09 11.44
N PHE A 96 4.29 -9.32 10.96
CA PHE A 96 3.69 -10.52 11.55
C PHE A 96 4.57 -11.03 12.69
N ARG A 97 3.96 -11.21 13.87
CA ARG A 97 4.59 -11.83 15.05
C ARG A 97 4.33 -13.34 15.00
N PRO A 98 5.35 -14.18 14.70
CA PRO A 98 5.11 -15.61 14.44
C PRO A 98 4.78 -16.44 15.69
N ILE A 99 5.02 -15.92 16.91
CA ILE A 99 4.72 -16.61 18.16
C ILE A 99 3.28 -16.35 18.62
N SER A 100 2.84 -15.09 18.60
CA SER A 100 1.46 -14.71 18.95
C SER A 100 0.47 -14.90 17.80
N LEU A 101 0.96 -15.14 16.58
CA LEU A 101 0.17 -15.25 15.34
C LEU A 101 -0.65 -13.99 15.03
N THR A 102 -0.13 -12.82 15.42
CA THR A 102 -0.78 -11.51 15.25
C THR A 102 0.00 -10.62 14.28
N TRP A 103 -0.72 -9.74 13.58
CA TRP A 103 -0.10 -8.60 12.91
C TRP A 103 -0.04 -7.39 13.83
N GLU A 104 1.09 -6.67 13.78
CA GLU A 104 1.23 -5.32 14.30
C GLU A 104 1.43 -4.36 13.12
N ILE A 105 1.00 -3.11 13.29
CA ILE A 105 1.32 -2.02 12.35
C ILE A 105 1.94 -0.86 13.12
N SER A 106 2.98 -0.25 12.55
CA SER A 106 3.58 0.95 13.11
C SER A 106 2.59 2.13 13.02
N PRO A 107 2.69 3.14 13.90
CA PRO A 107 2.20 4.47 13.56
C PRO A 107 2.88 4.96 12.25
N PRO A 108 2.28 5.93 11.54
CA PRO A 108 2.91 6.56 10.38
C PRO A 108 4.32 7.06 10.66
N ILE A 109 5.28 6.63 9.84
CA ILE A 109 6.69 7.03 9.91
C ILE A 109 7.00 7.97 8.74
N GLY A 110 7.78 9.01 9.01
CA GLY A 110 8.13 10.01 8.00
C GLY A 110 6.91 10.79 7.51
N LEU A 111 6.08 11.27 8.44
CA LEU A 111 4.93 12.10 8.09
C LEU A 111 5.39 13.38 7.37
N TRP A 112 4.80 13.63 6.22
CA TRP A 112 4.93 14.87 5.45
C TRP A 112 3.55 15.50 5.28
N GLY A 113 3.45 16.82 5.37
CA GLY A 113 2.18 17.56 5.26
C GLY A 113 1.51 17.78 6.62
N ASP A 114 0.19 17.91 6.60
CA ASP A 114 -0.66 18.22 7.75
C ASP A 114 -0.89 17.00 8.66
N ASP A 115 -1.44 17.25 9.86
CA ASP A 115 -2.10 16.19 10.61
C ASP A 115 -3.35 15.74 9.85
N LEU A 116 -3.30 14.51 9.35
CA LEU A 116 -4.37 13.88 8.60
C LEU A 116 -5.63 13.62 9.44
N GLY A 117 -5.51 13.53 10.76
CA GLY A 117 -6.57 13.04 11.63
C GLY A 117 -6.98 11.59 11.31
N VAL A 118 -6.07 10.79 10.76
CA VAL A 118 -6.29 9.37 10.40
C VAL A 118 -5.32 8.50 11.18
N SER A 119 -5.84 7.50 11.87
CA SER A 119 -5.05 6.47 12.55
C SER A 119 -5.22 5.12 11.86
N PHE A 120 -4.18 4.29 11.92
CA PHE A 120 -4.13 2.98 11.26
C PHE A 120 -3.96 1.87 12.28
N SER A 121 -4.56 0.71 12.00
CA SER A 121 -4.52 -0.47 12.87
C SER A 121 -4.58 -1.76 12.03
N MET A 122 -4.45 -2.92 12.69
CA MET A 122 -4.64 -4.23 12.06
C MET A 122 -5.85 -4.93 12.68
N SER A 123 -6.67 -5.57 11.84
CA SER A 123 -7.69 -6.53 12.27
C SER A 123 -7.46 -7.86 11.56
N GLY A 124 -6.97 -8.85 12.30
CA GLY A 124 -6.42 -10.07 11.74
C GLY A 124 -5.27 -9.75 10.77
N SER A 125 -5.46 -10.08 9.50
CA SER A 125 -4.52 -9.83 8.38
C SER A 125 -4.76 -8.52 7.63
N LYS A 126 -5.81 -7.76 7.98
CA LYS A 126 -6.22 -6.56 7.23
C LYS A 126 -5.74 -5.26 7.87
N VAL A 127 -5.30 -4.32 7.04
CA VAL A 127 -5.08 -2.92 7.47
C VAL A 127 -6.43 -2.22 7.59
N GLN A 128 -6.64 -1.56 8.72
CA GLN A 128 -7.82 -0.75 9.01
C GLN A 128 -7.44 0.71 9.28
N TYR A 129 -8.41 1.62 9.12
CA TYR A 129 -8.27 3.02 9.49
C TYR A 129 -9.44 3.49 10.38
N ALA A 130 -9.18 4.52 11.17
CA ALA A 130 -10.18 5.34 11.83
C ALA A 130 -9.86 6.83 11.56
N SER A 131 -10.87 7.69 11.50
CA SER A 131 -10.72 9.11 11.18
C SER A 131 -11.41 10.03 12.20
N ASP A 132 -10.78 11.17 12.47
CA ASP A 132 -11.34 12.23 13.30
C ASP A 132 -12.48 12.98 12.56
N PRO A 133 -13.34 13.71 13.28
CA PRO A 133 -14.37 14.53 12.64
C PRO A 133 -13.77 15.77 11.97
N MET A 134 -14.04 15.90 10.67
CA MET A 134 -14.05 17.18 9.96
C MET A 134 -15.50 17.65 9.78
N ASP A 135 -15.72 18.91 9.38
CA ASP A 135 -17.05 19.37 8.98
C ASP A 135 -17.59 18.50 7.82
N PRO A 136 -18.85 18.02 7.88
CA PRO A 136 -19.39 17.12 6.86
C PRO A 136 -19.78 17.83 5.56
N ALA A 137 -19.88 19.17 5.53
CA ALA A 137 -20.32 19.90 4.34
C ALA A 137 -19.27 19.81 3.23
N GLY A 138 -19.64 19.14 2.13
CA GLY A 138 -18.76 18.89 1.00
C GLY A 138 -17.49 18.12 1.38
N TYR A 139 -17.58 17.24 2.39
CA TYR A 139 -16.47 16.39 2.77
C TYR A 139 -16.06 15.46 1.62
N GLY A 140 -14.76 15.42 1.32
CA GLY A 140 -14.12 14.43 0.46
C GLY A 140 -12.92 13.83 1.18
N GLY A 141 -12.84 12.50 1.24
CA GLY A 141 -11.71 11.81 1.86
C GLY A 141 -11.20 10.69 0.97
N LYS A 142 -9.92 10.74 0.61
CA LYS A 142 -9.26 9.75 -0.24
C LYS A 142 -7.89 9.41 0.29
N ILE A 143 -7.45 8.18 0.02
CA ILE A 143 -6.08 7.73 0.28
C ILE A 143 -5.58 6.92 -0.90
N ARG A 144 -4.41 7.30 -1.40
CA ARG A 144 -3.63 6.50 -2.35
C ARG A 144 -2.55 5.77 -1.60
N PHE A 145 -2.36 4.50 -1.90
CA PHE A 145 -1.35 3.67 -1.25
C PHE A 145 -0.78 2.64 -2.22
N LYS A 146 0.42 2.15 -1.91
CA LYS A 146 1.06 0.98 -2.52
C LYS A 146 1.77 0.20 -1.42
N ALA A 147 1.97 -1.11 -1.60
CA ALA A 147 2.69 -1.91 -0.61
C ALA A 147 3.75 -2.81 -1.24
N THR A 148 4.86 -2.99 -0.53
CA THR A 148 5.89 -3.97 -0.85
C THR A 148 5.98 -4.93 0.33
N THR A 149 5.63 -6.19 0.11
CA THR A 149 5.70 -7.23 1.15
C THR A 149 6.99 -8.02 1.14
N PHE A 150 7.36 -8.54 2.31
CA PHE A 150 8.52 -9.40 2.54
C PHE A 150 8.02 -10.80 2.91
N GLY A 151 8.55 -11.82 2.21
CA GLY A 151 8.15 -13.21 2.38
C GLY A 151 8.72 -13.89 3.62
N LEU A 152 8.63 -15.23 3.65
CA LEU A 152 9.29 -16.05 4.66
C LEU A 152 10.82 -15.95 4.56
N PHE A 153 11.50 -16.05 5.71
CA PHE A 153 12.89 -16.50 5.73
C PHE A 153 12.91 -18.00 5.40
N THR A 154 13.66 -18.37 4.37
CA THR A 154 13.92 -19.76 3.94
C THR A 154 15.16 -20.32 4.61
#